data_AF-A0AAN7QW53-F1
#
_entry.id   AF-A0AAN7QW53-F1
#
_cell.length_a   1.000
_cell.length_b   1.000
_cell.length_c   1.000
_cell.angle_alpha   90.00
_cell.angle_beta   90.00
_cell.angle_gamma   90.00
#
_symmetry.space_group_name_H-M   'P 1'
#
loop_
_entity.id
_entity.type
_entity.pdbx_description
1 polymer ?
#
loop_
_entity_poly.entity_id
_entity_poly.type
_entity_poly.pdbx_seq_one_letter_code
_entity_poly.pdbx_strand_id
1 'polypeptide(L)'
;MPPLHGFLYQGGQIATPLNPIECMDLAVSDDFLEKWCRLACEESLLGLRRCHCPNPNCREMIIDECHLLEADQRARRIVCPACKKGCCFRCSLRWEEVKERHRCDQVIAMAERKKWMECPGCRNYVDRTEGCKDIICRCGSEFCYNCGKALTSNSLHSCSIEKLRKGFIFTYQRLKRG
;
A
#
# COMPACT_ATOMS: atom_id res chain seq x y z
N MET A 1 25.32 -5.40 6.36
CA MET A 1 24.71 -5.80 7.65
C MET A 1 23.39 -6.48 7.32
N PRO A 2 23.26 -7.80 7.55
CA PRO A 2 22.04 -8.53 7.25
C PRO A 2 20.96 -8.25 8.33
N PRO A 3 19.66 -8.39 8.01
CA PRO A 3 18.59 -8.22 8.99
C PRO A 3 18.63 -9.36 10.01
N LEU A 4 18.44 -8.99 11.29
CA LEU A 4 18.36 -9.91 12.43
C LEU A 4 17.07 -10.72 12.37
N HIS A 5 17.03 -11.75 11.53
CA HIS A 5 16.08 -12.85 11.67
C HIS A 5 16.71 -13.90 12.60
N GLY A 6 16.51 -13.72 13.91
CA GLY A 6 16.83 -14.76 14.89
C GLY A 6 15.76 -15.85 14.84
N PHE A 7 16.03 -16.95 14.16
CA PHE A 7 15.21 -18.16 14.25
C PHE A 7 15.89 -19.15 15.20
N LEU A 8 15.29 -19.42 16.36
CA LEU A 8 15.67 -20.57 17.17
C LEU A 8 14.98 -21.81 16.60
N TYR A 9 15.76 -22.66 15.95
CA TYR A 9 15.32 -23.94 15.41
C TYR A 9 15.32 -25.01 16.50
N GLN A 10 14.15 -25.36 17.00
CA GLN A 10 13.88 -26.68 17.58
C GLN A 10 12.47 -27.14 17.20
N GLY A 11 12.35 -28.26 16.48
CA GLY A 11 11.14 -29.09 16.58
C GLY A 11 9.95 -28.84 15.65
N GLY A 12 10.13 -28.34 14.42
CA GLY A 12 9.13 -28.57 13.34
C GLY A 12 7.74 -27.94 13.50
N GLN A 13 7.56 -27.00 14.42
CA GLN A 13 6.42 -26.09 14.44
C GLN A 13 6.93 -24.70 14.07
N ILE A 14 6.23 -24.01 13.17
CA ILE A 14 6.51 -22.61 12.85
C ILE A 14 6.32 -21.85 14.16
N ALA A 15 7.42 -21.43 14.79
CA ALA A 15 7.37 -20.65 16.01
C ALA A 15 6.50 -19.43 15.73
N THR A 16 5.47 -19.23 16.54
CA THR A 16 4.69 -18.00 16.52
C THR A 16 5.68 -16.83 16.67
N PRO A 17 5.58 -15.79 15.82
CA PRO A 17 6.45 -14.63 15.93
C PRO A 17 6.42 -14.11 17.38
N LEU A 18 7.60 -13.82 17.94
CA LEU A 18 7.69 -13.28 19.30
C LEU A 18 6.83 -12.00 19.38
N ASN A 19 5.91 -11.97 20.33
CA ASN A 19 5.03 -10.83 20.57
C ASN A 19 5.76 -9.81 21.46
N PRO A 20 5.96 -8.55 21.00
CA PRO A 20 6.69 -7.54 21.78
C PRO A 20 6.11 -7.28 23.18
N ILE A 21 4.80 -7.38 23.34
CA ILE A 21 4.12 -7.11 24.62
C ILE A 21 4.31 -8.28 25.58
N GLU A 22 4.17 -9.51 25.08
CA GLU A 22 4.35 -10.72 25.90
C GLU A 22 5.82 -10.98 26.22
N CYS A 23 6.73 -10.46 25.40
CA CYS A 23 8.18 -10.60 25.54
C CYS A 23 8.85 -9.31 26.04
N MET A 24 8.10 -8.44 26.72
CA MET A 24 8.60 -7.15 27.19
C MET A 24 9.88 -7.29 28.04
N ASP A 25 9.94 -8.31 28.89
CA ASP A 25 11.09 -8.59 29.76
C ASP A 25 12.35 -9.02 29.00
N LEU A 26 12.24 -9.38 27.71
CA LEU A 26 13.37 -9.69 26.83
C LEU A 26 13.92 -8.44 26.13
N ALA A 27 13.23 -7.31 26.22
CA ALA A 27 13.66 -6.08 25.58
C ALA A 27 14.91 -5.52 26.29
N VAL A 28 15.96 -5.27 25.51
CA VAL A 28 17.24 -4.74 26.01
C VAL A 28 17.10 -3.27 26.47
N SER A 29 16.12 -2.54 25.93
CA SER A 29 15.80 -1.16 26.31
C SER A 29 14.39 -0.76 25.87
N ASP A 30 13.87 0.34 26.45
CA ASP A 30 12.59 0.94 26.05
C ASP A 30 12.58 1.33 24.56
N ASP A 31 13.66 1.93 24.06
CA ASP A 31 13.82 2.27 22.64
C ASP A 31 13.74 1.04 21.73
N PHE A 32 14.26 -0.10 22.19
CA PHE A 32 14.20 -1.35 21.45
C PHE A 32 12.77 -1.89 21.43
N LEU A 33 12.11 -1.90 22.59
CA LEU A 33 10.71 -2.30 22.72
C LEU A 33 9.80 -1.45 21.85
N GLU A 34 9.95 -0.12 21.85
CA GLU A 34 9.16 0.80 21.03
C GLU A 34 9.32 0.48 19.53
N LYS A 35 10.57 0.31 19.07
CA LYS A 35 10.85 -0.04 17.67
C LYS A 35 10.28 -1.42 17.32
N TRP A 36 10.38 -2.39 18.21
CA TRP A 36 9.87 -3.72 18.00
C TRP A 36 8.33 -3.72 17.92
N CYS A 37 7.66 -3.06 18.86
CA CYS A 37 6.21 -2.82 18.82
C CYS A 37 5.79 -2.17 17.50
N ARG A 38 6.47 -1.10 17.07
CA ARG A 38 6.17 -0.41 15.81
C ARG A 38 6.29 -1.35 14.60
N LEU A 39 7.37 -2.11 14.50
CA LEU A 39 7.58 -3.05 13.39
C LEU A 39 6.56 -4.19 13.40
N ALA A 40 6.26 -4.75 14.57
CA ALA A 40 5.25 -5.81 14.72
C ALA A 40 3.85 -5.31 14.32
N CYS A 41 3.49 -4.07 14.69
CA CYS A 41 2.27 -3.43 14.23
C CYS A 41 2.31 -3.21 12.70
N GLU A 42 3.39 -2.66 12.15
CA GLU A 42 3.52 -2.44 10.70
C GLU A 42 3.37 -3.73 9.89
N GLU A 43 3.94 -4.83 10.37
CA GLU A 43 3.83 -6.16 9.77
C GLU A 43 2.39 -6.68 9.83
N SER A 44 1.71 -6.52 10.98
CA SER A 44 0.32 -6.94 11.18
C SER A 44 -0.67 -6.18 10.28
N LEU A 45 -0.27 -4.99 9.80
CA LEU A 45 -1.06 -4.19 8.86
C LEU A 45 -0.79 -4.54 7.39
N LEU A 46 0.18 -5.41 7.09
CA LEU A 46 0.44 -5.83 5.72
C LEU A 46 -0.77 -6.57 5.14
N GLY A 47 -1.16 -6.18 3.92
CA GLY A 47 -2.33 -6.73 3.25
C GLY A 47 -3.66 -6.10 3.64
N LEU A 48 -3.72 -5.33 4.73
CA LEU A 48 -4.93 -4.58 5.09
C LEU A 48 -5.07 -3.31 4.25
N ARG A 49 -6.30 -3.01 3.84
CA ARG A 49 -6.58 -1.73 3.19
C ARG A 49 -6.58 -0.64 4.25
N ARG A 50 -5.94 0.49 3.92
CA ARG A 50 -5.80 1.62 4.83
C ARG A 50 -5.83 2.95 4.09
N CYS A 51 -6.21 4.01 4.79
CA CYS A 51 -6.11 5.38 4.32
C CYS A 51 -5.72 6.31 5.48
N HIS A 52 -5.27 7.53 5.17
CA HIS A 52 -4.99 8.53 6.20
C HIS A 52 -6.06 9.62 6.21
N CYS A 53 -6.35 10.15 7.38
CA CYS A 53 -7.22 11.31 7.50
C CYS A 53 -6.60 12.52 6.76
N PRO A 54 -7.31 13.16 5.81
CA PRO A 54 -6.83 14.36 5.11
C PRO A 54 -6.62 15.57 6.02
N ASN A 55 -7.19 15.57 7.22
CA ASN A 55 -7.07 16.68 8.15
C ASN A 55 -5.60 16.77 8.64
N PRO A 56 -4.88 17.87 8.34
CA PRO A 56 -3.46 18.00 8.69
C PRO A 56 -3.17 17.89 10.17
N ASN A 57 -4.16 18.25 11.02
CA ASN A 57 -4.07 18.19 12.48
C ASN A 57 -4.48 16.83 13.05
N CYS A 58 -4.96 15.89 12.24
CA CYS A 58 -5.40 14.57 12.68
C CYS A 58 -4.48 13.48 12.13
N ARG A 59 -4.34 13.37 10.80
CA ARG A 59 -3.53 12.37 10.08
C ARG A 59 -3.72 10.89 10.46
N GLU A 60 -4.72 10.61 11.31
CA GLU A 60 -5.09 9.29 11.80
C GLU A 60 -5.14 8.26 10.68
N MET A 61 -4.57 7.08 10.95
CA MET A 61 -4.64 5.95 10.03
C MET A 61 -5.97 5.22 10.24
N ILE A 62 -6.66 4.94 9.15
CA ILE A 62 -7.96 4.26 9.17
C ILE A 62 -7.79 2.96 8.41
N ILE A 63 -8.10 1.85 9.07
CA ILE A 63 -7.92 0.49 8.56
C ILE A 63 -9.29 -0.14 8.32
N ASP A 64 -9.42 -0.89 7.23
CA ASP A 64 -10.61 -1.71 6.95
C ASP A 64 -10.43 -3.11 7.55
N GLU A 65 -10.71 -3.24 8.85
CA GLU A 65 -10.56 -4.50 9.61
C GLU A 65 -11.57 -5.58 9.21
N CYS A 66 -12.78 -5.16 8.83
CA CYS A 66 -13.88 -6.08 8.53
C CYS A 66 -13.92 -6.51 7.05
N HIS A 67 -12.97 -6.04 6.22
CA HIS A 67 -12.97 -6.21 4.77
C HIS A 67 -14.30 -5.83 4.11
N LEU A 68 -15.09 -4.96 4.76
CA LEU A 68 -16.42 -4.56 4.29
C LEU A 68 -16.31 -3.65 3.07
N LEU A 69 -15.11 -3.13 2.80
CA LEU A 69 -14.84 -2.46 1.57
C LEU A 69 -14.50 -3.50 0.50
N GLU A 70 -15.52 -3.87 -0.26
CA GLU A 70 -15.39 -4.56 -1.55
C GLU A 70 -14.23 -3.97 -2.38
N ALA A 71 -13.62 -4.81 -3.22
CA ALA A 71 -12.62 -4.40 -4.21
C ALA A 71 -13.20 -3.47 -5.31
N ASP A 72 -14.45 -3.04 -5.17
CA ASP A 72 -15.08 -2.01 -5.97
C ASP A 72 -14.21 -0.75 -6.03
N GLN A 73 -14.05 -0.27 -7.24
CA GLN A 73 -13.22 0.86 -7.59
C GLN A 73 -13.89 2.20 -7.26
N ARG A 74 -15.14 2.26 -6.83
CA ARG A 74 -15.82 3.55 -6.59
C ARG A 74 -15.28 4.32 -5.38
N ALA A 75 -15.43 5.64 -5.41
CA ALA A 75 -15.21 6.47 -4.23
C ALA A 75 -16.15 6.05 -3.09
N ARG A 76 -15.60 5.91 -1.88
CA ARG A 76 -16.38 5.56 -0.70
C ARG A 76 -16.14 6.56 0.42
N ARG A 77 -17.23 7.14 0.90
CA ARG A 77 -17.22 8.03 2.05
C ARG A 77 -17.04 7.20 3.31
N ILE A 78 -16.08 7.60 4.12
CA ILE A 78 -15.90 7.13 5.49
C ILE A 78 -15.82 8.33 6.43
N VAL A 79 -16.09 8.09 7.71
CA VAL A 79 -15.95 9.10 8.76
C VAL A 79 -14.70 8.77 9.57
N CYS A 80 -13.81 9.74 9.72
CA CYS A 80 -12.62 9.55 10.54
C CYS A 80 -13.01 9.26 12.01
N PRO A 81 -12.53 8.16 12.62
CA PRO A 81 -12.89 7.80 13.98
C PRO A 81 -12.40 8.83 15.01
N ALA A 82 -11.24 9.47 14.77
CA ALA A 82 -10.66 10.47 15.66
C ALA A 82 -11.34 11.85 15.53
N CYS A 83 -11.30 12.48 14.35
CA CYS A 83 -11.80 13.87 14.20
C CYS A 83 -13.22 13.99 13.64
N LYS A 84 -13.92 12.87 13.39
CA LYS A 84 -15.31 12.79 12.88
C LYS A 84 -15.56 13.49 11.54
N LYS A 85 -14.53 13.90 10.81
CA LYS A 85 -14.65 14.49 9.46
C LYS A 85 -14.76 13.40 8.39
N GLY A 86 -15.61 13.65 7.40
CA GLY A 86 -15.79 12.78 6.24
C GLY A 86 -14.59 12.83 5.29
N CYS A 87 -14.14 11.66 4.83
CA CYS A 87 -13.09 11.52 3.82
C CYS A 87 -13.36 10.35 2.89
N CYS A 88 -12.64 10.32 1.77
CA CYS A 88 -12.69 9.22 0.83
C CYS A 88 -11.62 8.20 1.19
N PHE A 89 -12.03 6.95 1.48
CA PHE A 89 -11.09 5.89 1.85
C PHE A 89 -10.08 5.58 0.74
N ARG A 90 -10.44 5.84 -0.53
CA ARG A 90 -9.58 5.55 -1.67
C ARG A 90 -8.46 6.56 -1.87
N CYS A 91 -8.80 7.85 -1.94
CA CYS A 91 -7.82 8.91 -2.27
C CYS A 91 -7.33 9.68 -1.04
N SER A 92 -7.84 9.36 0.16
CA SER A 92 -7.53 10.09 1.40
C SER A 92 -7.83 11.58 1.32
N LEU A 93 -8.72 12.02 0.41
CA LEU A 93 -9.17 13.41 0.33
C LEU A 93 -10.43 13.64 1.15
N ARG A 94 -10.66 14.90 1.53
CA ARG A 94 -11.91 15.31 2.19
C ARG A 94 -13.11 14.95 1.32
N TRP A 95 -14.19 14.50 1.96
CA TRP A 95 -15.47 14.33 1.30
C TRP A 95 -16.22 15.67 1.31
N GLU A 96 -16.56 16.19 0.15
CA GLU A 96 -17.39 17.39 0.00
C GLU A 96 -18.86 16.96 -0.06
N GLU A 97 -19.71 17.44 0.85
CA GLU A 97 -21.12 17.00 0.94
C GLU A 97 -22.00 17.53 -0.19
N VAL A 98 -21.57 18.60 -0.86
CA VAL A 98 -22.36 19.31 -1.88
C VAL A 98 -22.28 18.64 -3.26
N LYS A 99 -21.38 17.67 -3.46
CA LYS A 99 -21.16 17.04 -4.77
C LYS A 99 -21.71 15.62 -4.80
N GLU A 100 -22.50 15.32 -5.82
CA GLU A 100 -23.03 13.97 -6.09
C GLU A 100 -21.93 12.93 -6.39
N ARG A 101 -20.79 13.37 -6.95
CA ARG A 101 -19.64 12.52 -7.25
C ARG A 101 -18.39 13.04 -6.57
N HIS A 102 -17.59 12.13 -6.03
CA HIS A 102 -16.29 12.49 -5.45
C HIS A 102 -15.31 12.81 -6.58
N ARG A 103 -14.32 13.67 -6.31
CA ARG A 103 -13.30 14.04 -7.30
C ARG A 103 -12.59 12.82 -7.88
N CYS A 104 -12.34 11.78 -7.07
CA CYS A 104 -11.65 10.59 -7.57
C CYS A 104 -12.49 9.75 -8.54
N ASP A 105 -13.82 9.89 -8.57
CA ASP A 105 -14.68 9.18 -9.55
C ASP A 105 -14.35 9.59 -11.00
N GLN A 106 -13.93 10.85 -11.21
CA GLN A 106 -13.49 11.30 -12.54
C GLN A 106 -12.19 10.61 -12.97
N VAL A 107 -11.24 10.45 -12.04
CA VAL A 107 -9.97 9.77 -12.30
C VAL A 107 -10.21 8.28 -12.58
N ILE A 108 -11.13 7.66 -11.85
CA ILE A 108 -11.54 6.26 -12.07
C ILE A 108 -12.14 6.09 -13.46
N ALA A 109 -13.10 6.94 -13.84
CA ALA A 109 -13.70 6.90 -15.17
C ALA A 109 -12.66 7.14 -16.29
N MET A 110 -11.67 8.01 -16.05
CA MET A 110 -10.56 8.19 -17.00
C MET A 110 -9.66 6.96 -17.06
N ALA A 111 -9.35 6.35 -15.92
CA ALA A 111 -8.54 5.15 -15.85
C ALA A 111 -9.18 3.98 -16.60
N GLU A 112 -10.49 3.78 -16.46
CA GLU A 112 -11.25 2.77 -17.22
C GLU A 112 -11.16 3.01 -18.72
N ARG A 113 -11.41 4.26 -19.17
CA ARG A 113 -11.38 4.63 -20.60
C ARG A 113 -9.99 4.47 -21.21
N LYS A 114 -8.94 4.84 -20.47
CA LYS A 114 -7.54 4.80 -20.92
C LYS A 114 -6.83 3.50 -20.58
N LYS A 115 -7.50 2.56 -19.92
CA LYS A 115 -6.92 1.31 -19.42
C LYS A 115 -5.67 1.56 -18.56
N TRP A 116 -5.74 2.53 -17.67
CA TRP A 116 -4.70 2.77 -16.67
C TRP A 116 -4.69 1.65 -15.65
N MET A 117 -3.50 1.19 -15.29
CA MET A 117 -3.35 0.08 -14.36
C MET A 117 -3.21 0.60 -12.93
N GLU A 118 -3.91 -0.04 -12.00
CA GLU A 118 -3.80 0.26 -10.56
C GLU A 118 -2.56 -0.45 -9.98
N CYS A 119 -1.73 0.29 -9.24
CA CYS A 119 -0.60 -0.30 -8.53
C CYS A 119 -1.10 -1.22 -7.39
N PRO A 120 -0.65 -2.49 -7.30
CA PRO A 120 -1.11 -3.40 -6.26
C PRO A 120 -0.65 -2.99 -4.85
N GLY A 121 0.46 -2.23 -4.74
CA GLY A 121 0.99 -1.80 -3.45
C GLY A 121 0.34 -0.53 -2.89
N CYS A 122 0.17 0.51 -3.72
CA CYS A 122 -0.36 1.81 -3.26
C CYS A 122 -1.71 2.21 -3.85
N ARG A 123 -2.31 1.40 -4.72
CA ARG A 123 -3.65 1.62 -5.31
C ARG A 123 -3.80 2.89 -6.16
N ASN A 124 -2.70 3.57 -6.48
CA ASN A 124 -2.72 4.68 -7.44
C ASN A 124 -2.76 4.14 -8.87
N TYR A 125 -3.49 4.83 -9.75
CA TYR A 125 -3.45 4.55 -11.18
C TYR A 125 -2.15 5.03 -11.81
N VAL A 126 -1.59 4.17 -12.66
CA VAL A 126 -0.40 4.43 -13.46
C VAL A 126 -0.83 4.48 -14.92
N ASP A 127 -0.35 5.50 -15.62
CA ASP A 127 -0.44 5.64 -17.07
C ASP A 127 0.89 5.16 -17.68
N ARG A 128 0.84 4.19 -18.60
CA ARG A 128 2.02 3.74 -19.36
C ARG A 128 1.92 4.28 -20.77
N THR A 129 2.73 5.28 -21.09
CA THR A 129 2.80 5.87 -22.43
C THR A 129 3.68 5.07 -23.38
N GLU A 130 4.78 4.49 -22.88
CA GLU A 130 5.78 3.75 -23.66
C GLU A 130 6.64 2.84 -22.76
N GLY A 131 7.48 2.01 -23.36
CA GLY A 131 8.45 1.16 -22.66
C GLY A 131 7.90 -0.19 -22.18
N CYS A 132 8.63 -0.80 -21.24
CA CYS A 132 8.34 -2.15 -20.74
C CYS A 132 6.99 -2.23 -20.02
N LYS A 133 6.36 -3.41 -20.03
CA LYS A 133 5.16 -3.71 -19.25
C LYS A 133 5.46 -3.84 -17.75
N ASP A 134 6.72 -4.03 -17.35
CA ASP A 134 7.13 -4.12 -15.96
C ASP A 134 7.33 -2.70 -15.42
N ILE A 135 6.52 -2.34 -14.42
CA ILE A 135 6.43 -0.99 -13.90
C ILE A 135 6.92 -0.99 -12.46
N ILE A 136 7.83 -0.06 -12.16
CA ILE A 136 8.17 0.31 -10.79
C ILE A 136 7.33 1.54 -10.43
N CYS A 137 6.41 1.39 -9.49
CA CYS A 137 5.60 2.49 -9.00
C CYS A 137 6.44 3.46 -8.16
N ARG A 138 6.00 4.72 -8.02
CA ARG A 138 6.65 5.68 -7.11
C ARG A 138 6.63 5.25 -5.64
N CYS A 139 5.76 4.31 -5.26
CA CYS A 139 5.77 3.69 -3.93
C CYS A 139 6.81 2.57 -3.77
N GLY A 140 7.57 2.24 -4.82
CA GLY A 140 8.57 1.16 -4.83
C GLY A 140 8.04 -0.21 -5.22
N SER A 141 6.72 -0.40 -5.35
CA SER A 141 6.16 -1.69 -5.77
C SER A 141 6.39 -1.95 -7.26
N GLU A 142 6.84 -3.15 -7.59
CA GLU A 142 7.05 -3.62 -8.95
C GLU A 142 5.87 -4.48 -9.40
N PHE A 143 5.29 -4.22 -10.57
CA PHE A 143 4.13 -4.95 -11.07
C PHE A 143 4.05 -4.94 -12.60
N CYS A 144 3.37 -5.94 -13.18
CA CYS A 144 3.12 -5.98 -14.62
C CYS A 144 1.88 -5.12 -14.97
N TYR A 145 2.07 -4.12 -15.83
CA TYR A 145 1.02 -3.21 -16.28
C TYR A 145 -0.14 -3.90 -17.00
N ASN A 146 0.09 -5.05 -17.64
CA ASN A 146 -0.96 -5.73 -18.40
C ASN A 146 -1.90 -6.53 -17.49
N CYS A 147 -1.41 -7.05 -16.36
CA CYS A 147 -2.20 -7.90 -15.47
C CYS A 147 -2.40 -7.33 -14.06
N GLY A 148 -1.73 -6.24 -13.70
CA GLY A 148 -1.82 -5.59 -12.38
C GLY A 148 -1.18 -6.38 -11.23
N LYS A 149 -0.57 -7.54 -11.50
CA LYS A 149 0.01 -8.41 -10.47
C LYS A 149 1.42 -7.96 -10.12
N ALA A 150 1.76 -8.04 -8.83
CA ALA A 150 3.09 -7.77 -8.31
C ALA A 150 4.12 -8.73 -8.93
N LEU A 151 5.31 -8.22 -9.23
CA LEU A 151 6.44 -9.01 -9.70
C LEU A 151 7.15 -9.62 -8.49
N THR A 152 7.06 -10.94 -8.35
CA THR A 152 7.87 -11.75 -7.43
C THR A 152 9.00 -12.46 -8.17
N SER A 153 9.99 -12.99 -7.45
CA SER A 153 11.20 -13.65 -8.00
C SER A 153 10.92 -14.78 -9.00
N ASN A 154 9.73 -15.39 -8.98
CA ASN A 154 9.30 -16.47 -9.88
C ASN A 154 8.19 -16.05 -10.87
N SER A 155 8.07 -14.76 -11.18
CA SER A 155 7.02 -14.27 -12.07
C SER A 155 7.28 -14.68 -13.52
N LEU A 156 6.44 -15.58 -14.05
CA LEU A 156 6.30 -15.89 -15.50
C LEU A 156 5.90 -14.67 -16.35
N HIS A 157 5.64 -13.54 -15.70
CA HIS A 157 5.21 -12.29 -16.33
C HIS A 157 6.33 -11.28 -16.53
N SER A 158 7.54 -11.54 -16.01
CA SER A 158 8.69 -10.64 -16.15
C SER A 158 9.17 -10.54 -17.60
N CYS A 159 9.48 -9.33 -18.03
CA CYS A 159 10.11 -9.06 -19.31
C CYS A 159 11.61 -9.35 -19.20
N SER A 160 12.11 -10.23 -20.07
CA SER A 160 13.53 -10.62 -20.09
C SER A 160 14.46 -9.57 -20.68
N ILE A 161 13.93 -8.42 -21.13
CA ILE A 161 14.73 -7.32 -21.69
C ILE A 161 15.37 -6.54 -20.53
N GLU A 162 16.57 -7.00 -20.20
CA GLU A 162 17.68 -6.37 -19.48
C GLU A 162 17.39 -5.59 -18.19
N LYS A 163 17.88 -6.19 -17.11
CA LYS A 163 18.26 -5.57 -15.85
C LYS A 163 19.28 -4.43 -16.07
N LEU A 164 18.83 -3.24 -16.48
CA LEU A 164 19.61 -2.02 -16.23
C LEU A 164 19.40 -1.60 -14.78
N ARG A 165 20.13 -2.28 -13.89
CA ARG A 165 20.52 -1.72 -12.59
C ARG A 165 21.20 -0.38 -12.88
N LYS A 166 20.64 0.69 -12.31
CA LYS A 166 21.10 2.09 -12.31
C LYS A 166 20.52 2.96 -13.44
N GLY A 167 19.55 3.78 -13.06
CA GLY A 167 19.25 5.06 -13.72
C GLY A 167 18.38 4.95 -14.97
N PHE A 168 17.19 5.52 -14.90
CA PHE A 168 16.43 6.00 -16.06
C PHE A 168 16.01 4.96 -17.11
N ILE A 169 15.04 4.11 -16.78
CA ILE A 169 14.00 3.78 -17.76
C ILE A 169 12.82 4.69 -17.44
N PHE A 170 12.71 5.81 -18.17
CA PHE A 170 11.56 6.69 -18.13
C PHE A 170 10.34 5.92 -18.67
N THR A 171 9.68 5.13 -17.84
CA THR A 171 8.23 5.03 -18.00
C THR A 171 7.71 6.43 -17.64
N TYR A 172 7.24 7.20 -18.61
CA TYR A 172 6.63 8.51 -18.35
C TYR A 172 5.34 8.30 -17.55
N GLN A 173 5.48 8.22 -16.22
CA GLN A 173 4.38 8.02 -15.29
C GLN A 173 3.88 9.40 -14.84
N ARG A 174 2.77 9.87 -15.43
CA ARG A 174 1.98 10.92 -14.79
C ARG A 174 1.17 10.30 -13.67
N LEU A 175 1.58 10.53 -12.42
CA LEU A 175 0.70 10.33 -11.27
C LEU A 175 -0.48 11.27 -11.43
N LYS A 176 -1.67 10.73 -11.67
CA LYS A 176 -2.92 11.47 -11.57
C LYS A 176 -3.48 11.24 -10.18
N ARG A 177 -3.01 12.04 -9.23
CA ARG A 177 -3.67 12.17 -7.93
C ARG A 177 -5.05 12.76 -8.19
N GLY A 178 -6.10 11.99 -7.90
CA GLY A 178 -7.45 12.52 -7.74
C GLY A 178 -7.55 13.31 -6.47
#